data_AF-A0A923Q153-F1
#
_entry.id   AF-A0A923Q153-F1
#
_cell.length_a   1.000
_cell.length_b   1.000
_cell.length_c   1.000
_cell.angle_alpha   90.00
_cell.angle_beta   90.00
_cell.angle_gamma   90.00
#
_symmetry.space_group_name_H-M   'P 1'
#
loop_
_entity.id
_entity.type
_entity.pdbx_description
1 polymer ?
#
loop_
_entity_poly.entity_id
_entity_poly.type
_entity_poly.pdbx_seq_one_letter_code
_entity_poly.pdbx_strand_id
1 'polypeptide(L)'
;MKSNRFFTLNNLGKMLLTLPLSLTAFAEMSMKKVDVKNCNQDGSICMNVTAPSAQIGSLKMIYVMKDVSVEISGPGKRKEILSSPQGYLDFDSNQVVLQKIDKKGVLTEQTFNLTTLERKTFVTK
;
A
#
# COMPACT_ATOMS: atom_id res chain seq x y z
N MET A 1 -15.64 -41.88 47.03
CA MET A 1 -15.32 -42.34 45.65
C MET A 1 -16.62 -42.39 44.86
N LYS A 2 -16.66 -41.71 43.68
CA LYS A 2 -17.40 -42.00 42.40
C LYS A 2 -18.86 -42.53 42.49
N SER A 3 -19.88 -42.09 41.74
CA SER A 3 -19.96 -41.52 40.38
C SER A 3 -21.42 -41.16 40.04
N ASN A 4 -21.60 -40.06 39.30
CA ASN A 4 -22.54 -39.70 38.23
C ASN A 4 -24.06 -40.00 38.30
N ARG A 5 -24.84 -38.97 37.91
CA ARG A 5 -25.69 -39.02 36.69
C ARG A 5 -26.11 -37.62 36.18
N PHE A 6 -25.67 -37.35 34.95
CA PHE A 6 -26.30 -36.63 33.83
C PHE A 6 -27.42 -35.61 34.08
N PHE A 7 -27.19 -34.38 33.61
CA PHE A 7 -28.25 -33.47 33.15
C PHE A 7 -28.16 -33.31 31.64
N THR A 8 -29.25 -33.64 30.95
CA THR A 8 -29.52 -33.30 29.56
C THR A 8 -30.16 -31.91 29.49
N LEU A 9 -29.73 -31.08 28.54
CA LEU A 9 -30.44 -29.85 28.16
C LEU A 9 -30.37 -29.69 26.64
N ASN A 10 -31.38 -30.24 25.97
CA ASN A 10 -31.82 -29.76 24.66
C ASN A 10 -33.03 -28.87 24.90
N ASN A 11 -32.96 -27.60 24.51
CA ASN A 11 -33.85 -27.08 23.47
C ASN A 11 -33.49 -25.65 23.08
N LEU A 12 -33.19 -25.52 21.80
CA LEU A 12 -33.22 -24.29 21.02
C LEU A 12 -34.53 -23.52 21.22
N GLY A 13 -34.43 -22.20 21.05
CA GLY A 13 -35.46 -21.48 20.29
C GLY A 13 -36.04 -20.27 21.00
N LYS A 14 -35.42 -19.10 20.80
CA LYS A 14 -36.11 -17.88 20.36
C LYS A 14 -35.08 -16.83 19.94
N MET A 15 -35.00 -16.69 18.63
CA MET A 15 -34.31 -15.67 17.86
C MET A 15 -35.17 -14.40 17.91
N LEU A 16 -34.61 -13.20 18.15
CA LEU A 16 -34.67 -12.03 17.25
C LEU A 16 -34.23 -10.70 17.93
N LEU A 17 -33.21 -10.10 17.29
CA LEU A 17 -33.09 -8.69 16.86
C LEU A 17 -32.98 -7.55 17.90
N THR A 18 -31.73 -7.09 18.10
CA THR A 18 -31.28 -5.68 18.06
C THR A 18 -29.73 -5.72 18.09
N LEU A 19 -28.90 -5.23 17.18
CA LEU A 19 -28.99 -4.41 15.98
C LEU A 19 -27.95 -4.93 14.95
N PRO A 20 -28.19 -4.80 13.63
CA PRO A 20 -27.12 -4.88 12.65
C PRO A 20 -26.56 -3.48 12.43
N LEU A 21 -25.39 -3.17 12.97
CA LEU A 21 -24.52 -2.18 12.38
C LEU A 21 -23.16 -2.84 12.34
N SER A 22 -22.88 -3.41 11.16
CA SER A 22 -21.55 -3.77 10.71
C SER A 22 -20.49 -2.90 11.39
N LEU A 23 -19.74 -3.48 12.34
CA LEU A 23 -18.34 -3.14 12.39
C LEU A 23 -17.83 -3.51 11.00
N THR A 24 -17.79 -2.54 10.09
CA THR A 24 -16.81 -2.55 9.02
C THR A 24 -15.48 -2.57 9.73
N ALA A 25 -15.05 -3.79 10.08
CA ALA A 25 -13.66 -4.07 10.30
C ALA A 25 -13.02 -3.74 8.96
N PHE A 26 -12.59 -2.48 8.80
CA PHE A 26 -11.59 -2.14 7.82
C PHE A 26 -10.36 -2.91 8.28
N ALA A 27 -10.22 -4.14 7.79
CA ALA A 27 -8.99 -4.85 7.93
C ALA A 27 -7.97 -4.00 7.19
N GLU A 28 -7.18 -3.22 7.93
CA GLU A 28 -5.95 -2.65 7.42
C GLU A 28 -5.08 -3.84 6.98
N MET A 29 -5.21 -4.20 5.71
CA MET A 29 -4.40 -5.23 5.11
C MET A 29 -2.99 -4.67 4.96
N SER A 30 -2.16 -4.91 5.98
CA SER A 30 -0.73 -4.62 5.89
C SER A 30 -0.10 -5.60 4.90
N MET A 31 0.53 -5.06 3.87
CA MET A 31 1.38 -5.83 2.96
C MET A 31 2.82 -5.79 3.46
N LYS A 32 3.42 -6.98 3.55
CA LYS A 32 4.80 -7.14 4.02
C LYS A 32 5.86 -6.67 3.04
N LYS A 33 5.54 -6.44 1.78
CA LYS A 33 6.49 -5.97 0.76
C LYS A 33 5.74 -5.46 -0.47
N VAL A 34 6.24 -4.38 -1.06
CA VAL A 34 5.91 -3.92 -2.42
C VAL A 34 7.14 -4.14 -3.30
N ASP A 35 6.91 -4.71 -4.48
CA ASP A 35 7.93 -4.95 -5.51
C ASP A 35 7.21 -4.87 -6.87
N VAL A 36 7.26 -3.71 -7.52
CA VAL A 36 6.55 -3.42 -8.76
C VAL A 36 7.56 -3.00 -9.81
N LYS A 37 7.65 -3.79 -10.88
CA LYS A 37 8.53 -3.53 -12.01
C LYS A 37 7.70 -3.20 -13.25
N ASN A 38 7.96 -2.03 -13.81
CA ASN A 38 7.36 -1.59 -15.08
C ASN A 38 8.46 -1.19 -16.06
N CYS A 39 8.24 -1.42 -17.35
CA CYS A 39 9.13 -0.95 -18.40
C CYS A 39 8.32 -0.16 -19.43
N ASN A 40 9.00 0.74 -20.15
CA ASN A 40 8.40 1.42 -21.30
C ASN A 40 8.08 0.42 -22.43
N GLN A 41 7.37 0.87 -23.46
CA GLN A 41 6.82 -0.02 -24.51
C GLN A 41 7.87 -0.86 -25.24
N ASP A 42 9.08 -0.33 -25.44
CA ASP A 42 10.18 -1.05 -26.10
C ASP A 42 11.06 -1.87 -25.13
N GLY A 43 10.76 -1.81 -23.83
CA GLY A 43 11.48 -2.52 -22.77
C GLY A 43 12.89 -1.99 -22.49
N SER A 44 13.32 -0.90 -23.14
CA SER A 44 14.67 -0.36 -22.97
C SER A 44 14.85 0.29 -21.60
N ILE A 45 13.82 0.90 -21.03
CA ILE A 45 13.90 1.54 -19.72
C ILE A 45 12.92 0.85 -18.79
N CYS A 46 13.40 0.46 -17.62
CA CYS A 46 12.60 -0.15 -16.57
C CYS A 46 12.73 0.63 -15.27
N MET A 47 11.60 0.75 -14.59
CA MET A 47 11.46 1.27 -13.24
C MET A 47 11.09 0.12 -12.31
N ASN A 48 11.78 0.04 -11.18
CA ASN A 48 11.45 -0.88 -10.10
C ASN A 48 11.13 -0.09 -8.84
N VAL A 49 9.93 -0.31 -8.28
CA VAL A 49 9.45 0.30 -7.04
C VAL A 49 9.48 -0.76 -5.96
N THR A 50 10.22 -0.52 -4.89
CA THR A 50 10.31 -1.42 -3.76
C THR A 50 10.00 -0.72 -2.46
N ALA A 51 9.31 -1.42 -1.55
CA ALA A 51 9.12 -0.97 -0.18
C ALA A 51 9.01 -2.19 0.76
N PRO A 52 9.64 -2.18 1.94
CA PRO A 52 9.57 -3.26 2.92
C PRO A 52 8.22 -3.32 3.66
N SER A 53 7.35 -2.32 3.52
CA SER A 53 6.01 -2.37 4.08
C SER A 53 5.07 -1.43 3.35
N ALA A 54 3.80 -1.83 3.27
CA ALA A 54 2.73 -0.97 2.80
C ALA A 54 1.44 -1.21 3.56
N GLN A 55 0.59 -0.19 3.61
CA GLN A 55 -0.77 -0.26 4.14
C GLN A 55 -1.73 0.14 3.03
N ILE A 56 -2.84 -0.57 2.90
CA ILE A 56 -3.90 -0.18 1.96
C ILE A 56 -4.69 0.96 2.59
N GLY A 57 -4.82 2.07 1.87
CA GLY A 57 -5.70 3.17 2.23
C GLY A 57 -7.18 2.76 2.15
N SER A 58 -8.00 3.21 3.10
CA SER A 58 -9.34 2.67 3.36
C SER A 58 -10.38 2.87 2.25
N LEU A 59 -10.12 3.69 1.23
CA LEU A 59 -11.14 4.09 0.23
C LEU A 59 -10.71 3.92 -1.24
N LYS A 60 -9.45 3.59 -1.51
CA LYS A 60 -8.90 3.41 -2.87
C LYS A 60 -7.81 2.34 -2.85
N MET A 61 -7.48 1.75 -4.01
CA MET A 61 -6.31 0.87 -4.16
C MET A 61 -5.00 1.67 -4.12
N ILE A 62 -4.84 2.48 -3.08
CA ILE A 62 -3.65 3.25 -2.77
C ILE A 62 -2.88 2.50 -1.70
N TYR A 63 -1.64 2.18 -1.99
CA TYR A 63 -0.71 1.58 -1.05
C TYR A 63 0.16 2.67 -0.48
N VAL A 64 -0.03 3.01 0.79
CA VAL A 64 0.85 3.90 1.53
C VAL A 64 2.07 3.09 1.95
N MET A 65 3.24 3.49 1.49
CA MET A 65 4.49 2.74 1.64
C MET A 65 5.48 3.49 2.53
N LYS A 66 6.28 2.72 3.28
CA LYS A 66 7.42 3.25 4.06
C LYS A 66 8.73 2.77 3.46
N ASP A 67 9.77 3.60 3.56
CA ASP A 67 11.12 3.32 3.06
C ASP A 67 11.13 2.90 1.59
N VAL A 68 10.49 3.72 0.76
CA VAL A 68 10.28 3.46 -0.66
C VAL A 68 11.56 3.73 -1.43
N SER A 69 11.89 2.83 -2.37
CA SER A 69 12.97 3.01 -3.33
C SER A 69 12.46 2.82 -4.75
N VAL A 70 12.74 3.80 -5.61
CA VAL A 70 12.51 3.76 -7.05
C VAL A 70 13.86 3.65 -7.74
N GLU A 71 14.06 2.56 -8.45
CA GLU A 71 15.22 2.33 -9.30
C GLU A 71 14.81 2.49 -10.76
N ILE A 72 15.57 3.28 -11.54
CA ILE A 72 15.40 3.41 -12.98
C ILE A 72 16.67 2.90 -13.67
N SER A 73 16.51 1.99 -14.62
CA SER A 73 17.61 1.32 -15.32
C SER A 73 17.30 1.16 -16.82
N GLY A 74 18.34 1.10 -17.65
CA GLY A 74 18.22 0.89 -19.09
C GLY A 74 19.60 0.88 -19.78
N PRO A 75 19.71 0.39 -21.03
CA PRO A 75 20.96 0.33 -21.75
C PRO A 75 21.50 1.74 -22.00
N GLY A 76 22.79 1.94 -21.73
CA GLY A 76 23.45 3.23 -21.89
C GLY A 76 23.09 4.30 -20.84
N LYS A 77 22.23 3.98 -19.85
CA LYS A 77 21.92 4.88 -18.74
C LYS A 77 22.58 4.39 -17.45
N ARG A 78 23.14 5.32 -16.68
CA ARG A 78 23.54 5.05 -15.30
C ARG A 78 22.27 4.76 -14.49
N LYS A 79 22.29 3.67 -13.74
CA LYS A 79 21.23 3.31 -12.78
C LYS A 79 20.97 4.49 -11.83
N GLU A 80 19.75 5.01 -11.83
CA GLU A 80 19.29 6.05 -10.91
C GLU A 80 18.50 5.36 -9.79
N ILE A 81 18.80 5.71 -8.54
CA ILE A 81 18.07 5.22 -7.37
C ILE A 81 17.62 6.43 -6.57
N LEU A 82 16.31 6.51 -6.33
CA LEU A 82 15.67 7.54 -5.52
C LEU A 82 14.98 6.85 -4.37
N SER A 83 15.22 7.35 -3.15
CA SER A 83 14.64 6.78 -1.95
C SER A 83 13.95 7.85 -1.14
N SER A 84 12.83 7.48 -0.52
CA SER A 84 12.07 8.35 0.36
C SER A 84 11.52 7.60 1.56
N PRO A 85 11.49 8.21 2.76
CA PRO A 85 10.90 7.58 3.94
C PRO A 85 9.42 7.23 3.75
N GLN A 86 8.73 7.98 2.91
CA GLN A 86 7.32 7.78 2.60
C GLN A 86 7.05 7.91 1.11
N GLY A 87 6.04 7.19 0.67
CA GLY A 87 5.47 7.33 -0.66
C GLY A 87 4.14 6.60 -0.75
N TYR A 88 3.48 6.73 -1.87
CA TYR A 88 2.29 5.95 -2.16
C TYR A 88 2.28 5.45 -3.60
N LEU A 89 1.65 4.31 -3.77
CA LEU A 89 1.41 3.69 -5.07
C LEU A 89 -0.08 3.72 -5.31
N ASP A 90 -0.49 4.46 -6.33
CA ASP A 90 -1.87 4.59 -6.76
C ASP A 90 -2.04 3.84 -8.07
N PHE A 91 -2.71 2.69 -8.01
CA PHE A 91 -2.97 1.86 -9.18
C PHE A 91 -4.03 2.46 -10.11
N ASP A 92 -4.94 3.30 -9.60
CA ASP A 92 -6.00 3.91 -10.42
C ASP A 92 -5.41 4.97 -11.35
N SER A 93 -4.49 5.80 -10.83
CA SER A 93 -3.77 6.81 -11.63
C SER A 93 -2.47 6.28 -12.25
N ASN A 94 -2.13 5.01 -11.98
CA ASN A 94 -0.91 4.32 -12.39
C ASN A 94 0.37 5.09 -12.05
N GLN A 95 0.45 5.56 -10.81
CA GLN A 95 1.53 6.43 -10.34
C GLN A 95 2.17 5.91 -9.05
N VAL A 96 3.49 6.08 -8.95
CA VAL A 96 4.18 6.06 -7.66
C VAL A 96 4.61 7.47 -7.30
N VAL A 97 4.40 7.85 -6.05
CA VAL A 97 4.78 9.16 -5.53
C VAL A 97 5.73 8.97 -4.36
N LEU A 98 6.91 9.59 -4.44
CA LEU A 98 7.85 9.70 -3.34
C LEU A 98 7.63 11.03 -2.62
N GLN A 99 7.35 10.99 -1.32
CA GLN A 99 7.06 12.18 -0.51
C GLN A 99 8.17 12.42 0.51
N LYS A 100 8.68 13.66 0.55
CA LYS A 100 9.66 14.10 1.54
C LYS A 100 9.21 15.42 2.14
N ILE A 101 9.14 15.46 3.47
CA ILE A 101 8.92 16.69 4.23
C ILE A 101 10.26 17.11 4.83
N ASP A 102 10.70 18.33 4.58
CA ASP A 102 11.92 18.86 5.17
C ASP A 102 11.69 19.38 6.61
N LYS A 103 12.77 19.81 7.27
CA LYS A 103 12.70 20.31 8.66
C LYS A 103 11.88 21.60 8.81
N LYS A 104 11.56 22.28 7.70
CA LYS A 104 10.75 23.51 7.66
C LYS A 104 9.28 23.21 7.33
N GLY A 105 8.91 21.95 7.18
CA GLY A 105 7.56 21.54 6.82
C GLY A 105 7.26 21.60 5.32
N VAL A 106 8.25 21.87 4.47
CA VAL A 106 8.05 21.92 3.01
C VAL A 106 7.91 20.50 2.47
N LEU A 107 6.78 20.22 1.84
CA LEU A 107 6.52 18.95 1.18
C LEU A 107 7.07 18.99 -0.26
N THR A 108 7.94 18.03 -0.58
CA THR A 108 8.36 17.74 -1.95
C THR A 108 7.82 16.39 -2.36
N GLU A 109 7.14 16.35 -3.50
CA GLU A 109 6.62 15.12 -4.10
C GLU A 109 7.29 14.86 -5.45
N GLN A 110 7.74 13.62 -5.66
CA GLN A 110 8.23 13.16 -6.95
C GLN A 110 7.28 12.07 -7.46
N THR A 111 6.52 12.42 -8.49
CA THR A 111 5.52 11.55 -9.10
C THR A 111 6.09 10.90 -10.33
N PHE A 112 5.96 9.59 -10.43
CA PHE A 112 6.34 8.80 -11.58
C PHE A 112 5.12 8.14 -12.18
N ASN A 113 4.91 8.29 -13.48
CA ASN A 113 3.94 7.50 -14.21
C ASN A 113 4.54 6.12 -14.51
N LEU A 114 3.89 5.04 -14.10
CA LEU A 114 4.43 3.68 -14.25
C LEU A 114 4.35 3.15 -15.70
N THR A 115 3.63 3.81 -16.60
CA THR A 115 3.60 3.47 -18.04
C THR A 115 4.66 4.24 -18.82
N THR A 116 4.65 5.57 -18.72
CA THR A 116 5.55 6.44 -19.50
C THR A 116 6.92 6.58 -18.88
N LEU A 117 7.05 6.23 -17.59
CA LEU A 117 8.25 6.43 -16.77
C LEU A 117 8.66 7.90 -16.61
N GLU A 118 7.76 8.83 -16.94
CA GLU A 118 7.97 10.25 -16.76
C GLU A 118 7.92 10.64 -15.29
N ARG A 119 8.85 11.53 -14.90
CA ARG A 119 8.94 12.09 -13.55
C ARG A 119 8.47 13.54 -13.53
N LYS A 120 7.62 13.88 -12.56
CA LYS A 120 7.25 15.26 -12.22
C LYS A 120 7.62 15.53 -10.76
N THR A 121 8.03 16.76 -10.47
CA THR A 121 8.37 17.19 -9.11
C THR A 121 7.47 18.36 -8.71
N PHE A 122 6.83 18.24 -7.55
CA PHE A 122 5.98 19.26 -6.97
C PHE A 122 6.56 19.69 -5.62
N VAL A 123 6.46 20.99 -5.31
CA VAL A 123 6.93 21.56 -4.05
C VAL A 123 5.82 22.42 -3.47
N THR A 124 5.37 22.08 -2.27
CA THR A 124 4.31 22.78 -1.55
C THR A 124 4.88 23.35 -0.26
N LYS A 125 4.68 24.66 -0.07
CA LYS A 125 5.16 25.44 1.09
C LYS A 125 4.03 25.76 2.04
#